data_AF-A0A7J9R8I2-F1
#
_entry.id   AF-A0A7J9R8I2-F1
#
_cell.length_a   1.000
_cell.length_b   1.000
_cell.length_c   1.000
_cell.angle_alpha   90.00
_cell.angle_beta   90.00
_cell.angle_gamma   90.00
#
_symmetry.space_group_name_H-M   'P 1'
#
loop_
_entity.id
_entity.type
_entity.pdbx_description
1 polymer ?
#
loop_
_entity_poly.entity_id
_entity_poly.type
_entity_poly.pdbx_seq_one_letter_code
_entity_poly.pdbx_strand_id
1 'polypeptide(L)'
;RQIRFTNVREIVEMEPILKAYIYEAIEVEKAGLKVNFKKTTEFMVPEEFQNKLDEIPALKTAFDALTPGRQRAYLLYFSAPKQSKTREARVEKCMQQILNGKGLND
;
A
#
# COMPACT_ATOMS: atom_id res chain seq x y z
N ARG A 1 14.17 -2.73 4.08
CA ARG A 1 15.46 -2.00 4.22
C ARG A 1 16.49 -2.69 3.34
N GLN A 2 17.42 -1.96 2.73
CA GLN A 2 18.49 -2.54 1.89
C GLN A 2 19.84 -2.11 2.45
N ILE A 3 20.77 -3.07 2.57
CA ILE A 3 22.19 -2.79 2.81
C ILE A 3 22.91 -3.11 1.49
N ARG A 4 23.69 -2.16 0.99
CA ARG A 4 24.42 -2.29 -0.28
C ARG A 4 25.91 -2.41 0.02
N PHE A 5 26.59 -3.27 -0.74
CA PHE A 5 28.02 -3.49 -0.67
C PHE A 5 28.64 -3.19 -2.02
N THR A 6 29.88 -2.73 -2.02
CA THR A 6 30.66 -2.50 -3.24
C THR A 6 31.67 -3.61 -3.51
N ASN A 7 32.02 -4.40 -2.48
CA ASN A 7 32.93 -5.52 -2.58
C ASN A 7 32.71 -6.57 -1.47
N VAL A 8 33.35 -7.73 -1.59
CA VAL A 8 33.17 -8.87 -0.68
C VAL A 8 33.78 -8.65 0.71
N ARG A 9 34.84 -7.84 0.83
CA ARG A 9 35.51 -7.61 2.12
C ARG A 9 34.60 -6.87 3.09
N GLU A 10 33.82 -5.91 2.59
CA GLU A 10 32.81 -5.20 3.38
C GLU A 10 31.78 -6.14 4.01
N ILE A 11 31.42 -7.24 3.32
CA ILE A 11 30.48 -8.24 3.86
C ILE A 11 31.09 -8.98 5.05
N VAL A 12 32.38 -9.35 4.95
CA VAL A 12 33.10 -10.06 6.01
C VAL A 12 33.27 -9.15 7.24
N GLU A 13 33.63 -7.88 7.02
CA GLU A 13 33.75 -6.90 8.10
C GLU A 13 32.40 -6.62 8.79
N MET A 14 31.29 -6.62 8.04
CA MET A 14 29.95 -6.39 8.57
C MET A 14 29.21 -7.65 9.04
N GLU A 15 29.80 -8.84 8.88
CA GLU A 15 29.20 -10.12 9.27
C GLU A 15 28.55 -10.11 10.68
N PRO A 16 29.21 -9.63 11.75
CA PRO A 16 28.60 -9.62 13.08
C PRO A 16 27.36 -8.73 13.16
N ILE A 17 27.36 -7.59 12.47
CA ILE A 17 26.24 -6.64 12.44
C ILE A 17 25.07 -7.22 11.64
N LEU A 18 25.35 -7.85 10.49
CA LEU A 18 24.32 -8.51 9.68
C LEU A 18 23.65 -9.64 10.45
N LYS A 19 24.43 -10.47 11.14
CA LYS A 19 23.89 -11.54 11.99
C LYS A 19 23.03 -10.96 13.11
N ALA A 20 23.46 -9.88 13.77
CA ALA A 20 22.67 -9.22 14.79
C ALA A 20 21.29 -8.77 14.25
N TYR A 21 21.26 -8.09 13.10
CA TYR A 21 19.99 -7.68 12.48
C TYR A 21 19.09 -8.85 12.07
N ILE A 22 19.67 -9.96 11.61
CA ILE A 22 18.90 -11.17 11.28
C ILE A 22 18.29 -11.76 12.55
N TYR A 23 19.06 -11.89 13.63
CA TYR A 23 18.55 -12.39 14.91
C TYR A 23 17.46 -11.48 15.48
N GLU A 24 17.66 -10.16 15.48
CA GLU A 24 16.63 -9.21 15.90
C GLU A 24 15.34 -9.38 15.08
N ALA A 25 15.44 -9.53 13.76
CA ALA A 25 14.27 -9.77 12.90
C ALA A 25 13.56 -11.09 13.23
N ILE A 26 14.31 -12.16 13.52
CA ILE A 26 13.74 -13.45 13.96
C ILE A 26 13.01 -13.31 15.29
N GLU A 27 13.60 -12.61 16.27
CA GLU A 27 12.99 -12.42 17.59
C GLU A 27 11.75 -11.52 17.51
N VAL A 28 11.76 -10.48 16.65
CA VAL A 28 10.58 -9.65 16.38
C VAL A 28 9.43 -10.48 15.79
N GLU A 29 9.72 -11.38 14.85
CA GLU A 29 8.72 -12.29 14.26
C GLU A 29 8.20 -13.30 15.29
N LYS A 30 9.09 -13.94 16.08
CA LYS A 30 8.71 -14.85 17.17
C LYS A 30 7.85 -14.16 18.23
N ALA A 31 8.14 -12.90 18.54
CA ALA A 31 7.35 -12.08 19.45
C ALA A 31 5.99 -11.64 18.86
N GLY A 32 5.73 -11.94 17.59
CA GLY A 32 4.47 -11.61 16.92
C GLY A 32 4.23 -10.11 16.78
N LEU A 33 5.29 -9.30 16.84
CA LEU A 33 5.20 -7.85 16.79
C LEU A 33 4.84 -7.41 15.37
N LYS A 34 3.55 -7.11 15.16
CA LYS A 34 3.05 -6.56 13.90
C LYS A 34 2.99 -5.06 13.98
N VAL A 35 3.39 -4.40 12.89
CA VAL A 35 3.08 -2.98 12.71
C VAL A 35 1.56 -2.87 12.62
N ASN A 36 0.95 -2.18 13.57
CA ASN A 36 -0.45 -1.79 13.47
C ASN A 36 -0.57 -0.79 12.33
N PHE A 37 -0.92 -1.28 11.14
CA PHE A 37 -1.27 -0.41 10.04
C PHE A 37 -2.51 0.40 10.45
N LYS A 38 -2.45 1.72 10.26
CA LYS A 38 -3.62 2.57 10.35
C LYS A 38 -4.70 1.99 9.44
N LYS A 39 -5.90 1.79 9.98
CA LYS A 39 -7.04 1.30 9.20
C LYS A 39 -7.35 2.31 8.10
N THR A 40 -7.70 1.81 6.90
CA THR A 40 -8.09 2.63 5.75
C THR A 40 -9.21 3.63 6.08
N THR A 41 -10.02 3.33 7.10
CA THR A 41 -11.09 4.19 7.64
C THR A 41 -10.63 5.58 8.12
N GLU A 42 -9.33 5.83 8.27
CA GLU A 42 -8.80 7.18 8.55
C GLU A 42 -8.73 8.09 7.31
N PHE A 43 -8.92 7.56 6.09
CA PHE A 43 -8.86 8.34 4.86
C PHE A 43 -10.25 8.64 4.33
N MET A 44 -10.52 9.93 4.11
CA MET A 44 -11.74 10.40 3.47
C MET A 44 -11.86 9.78 2.08
N VAL A 45 -12.94 9.03 1.87
CA VAL A 45 -13.33 8.53 0.55
C VAL A 45 -13.96 9.69 -0.21
N PRO A 46 -13.43 10.10 -1.38
CA PRO A 46 -14.08 11.13 -2.18
C PRO A 46 -15.46 10.69 -2.62
N GLU A 47 -16.43 11.62 -2.63
CA GLU A 47 -17.83 11.35 -3.01
C GLU A 47 -17.92 10.70 -4.40
N GLU A 48 -17.09 11.13 -5.34
CA GLU A 48 -17.05 10.58 -6.70
C GLU A 48 -16.71 9.08 -6.71
N PHE A 49 -15.80 8.66 -5.83
CA PHE A 49 -15.44 7.26 -5.72
C PHE A 49 -16.50 6.49 -4.94
N GLN A 50 -17.05 7.07 -3.88
CA GLN A 50 -18.13 6.47 -3.09
C GLN A 50 -19.34 6.14 -3.97
N ASN A 51 -19.76 7.07 -4.83
CA ASN A 51 -20.84 6.85 -5.78
C ASN A 51 -20.58 5.63 -6.68
N LYS A 52 -19.35 5.45 -7.17
CA LYS A 52 -18.98 4.27 -7.99
C LYS A 52 -18.96 2.97 -7.19
N LEU A 53 -18.56 3.01 -5.92
CA LEU A 53 -18.61 1.84 -5.04
C LEU A 53 -20.05 1.41 -4.75
N ASP A 54 -20.97 2.37 -4.63
CA ASP A 54 -22.39 2.12 -4.39
C ASP A 54 -23.12 1.66 -5.66
N GLU A 55 -22.75 2.18 -6.83
CA GLU A 55 -23.27 1.77 -8.14
C GLU A 55 -22.78 0.39 -8.58
N ILE A 56 -21.52 0.03 -8.27
CA ILE A 56 -20.86 -1.16 -8.80
C ILE A 56 -20.36 -2.06 -7.65
N PRO A 57 -21.18 -3.02 -7.18
CA PRO A 57 -20.82 -3.90 -6.06
C PRO A 57 -19.53 -4.71 -6.29
N ALA A 58 -19.23 -5.07 -7.54
CA ALA A 58 -17.99 -5.76 -7.91
C ALA A 58 -16.76 -4.87 -7.69
N LEU A 59 -16.86 -3.57 -7.96
CA LEU A 59 -15.78 -2.61 -7.72
C LEU A 59 -15.51 -2.47 -6.23
N LYS A 60 -16.57 -2.39 -5.41
CA LYS A 60 -16.46 -2.35 -3.95
C LYS A 60 -15.77 -3.59 -3.40
N THR A 61 -16.22 -4.76 -3.82
CA THR A 61 -15.61 -6.04 -3.42
C THR A 61 -14.13 -6.10 -3.80
N ALA A 62 -13.79 -5.70 -5.03
CA ALA A 62 -12.42 -5.70 -5.51
C ALA A 62 -11.54 -4.68 -4.76
N PHE A 63 -12.06 -3.48 -4.47
CA PHE A 63 -11.37 -2.48 -3.68
C PHE A 63 -11.13 -2.94 -2.24
N ASP A 64 -12.15 -3.50 -1.59
CA ASP A 64 -12.09 -4.01 -0.21
C ASP A 64 -11.11 -5.20 -0.08
N ALA A 65 -10.90 -5.96 -1.17
CA ALA A 65 -9.92 -7.03 -1.24
C ALA A 65 -8.47 -6.56 -1.45
N LEU A 66 -8.24 -5.29 -1.83
CA LEU A 66 -6.89 -4.74 -1.91
C LEU A 66 -6.26 -4.64 -0.51
N THR A 67 -4.93 -4.71 -0.45
CA THR A 67 -4.23 -4.47 0.82
C THR A 67 -4.48 -3.03 1.31
N PRO A 68 -4.48 -2.76 2.62
CA PRO A 68 -4.73 -1.41 3.16
C PRO A 68 -3.82 -0.33 2.55
N GLY A 69 -2.57 -0.68 2.22
CA GLY A 69 -1.63 0.21 1.54
C GLY A 69 -2.08 0.58 0.12
N ARG A 70 -2.58 -0.39 -0.65
CA ARG A 70 -3.11 -0.16 -2.01
C ARG A 70 -4.40 0.67 -1.97
N GLN A 71 -5.32 0.36 -1.05
CA GLN A 71 -6.53 1.15 -0.86
C GLN A 71 -6.19 2.61 -0.54
N ARG A 72 -5.27 2.83 0.42
CA ARG A 72 -4.81 4.16 0.81
C ARG A 72 -4.19 4.92 -0.36
N ALA A 73 -3.39 4.27 -1.20
CA ALA A 73 -2.78 4.91 -2.37
C ALA A 73 -3.85 5.45 -3.34
N TYR A 74 -4.88 4.66 -3.63
CA TYR A 74 -6.00 5.11 -4.45
C TYR A 74 -6.77 6.27 -3.81
N LEU A 75 -7.13 6.16 -2.52
CA LEU A 75 -7.86 7.24 -1.83
C LEU A 75 -7.09 8.56 -1.82
N LEU A 76 -5.77 8.52 -1.57
CA LEU A 76 -4.93 9.72 -1.64
C LEU A 76 -4.85 10.27 -3.07
N TYR A 77 -4.73 9.41 -4.08
CA TYR A 77 -4.67 9.81 -5.48
C TYR A 77 -5.99 10.45 -5.95
N PHE A 78 -7.13 9.90 -5.55
CA PHE A 78 -8.44 10.43 -5.90
C PHE A 78 -8.75 11.73 -5.16
N SER A 79 -8.33 11.88 -3.91
CA SER A 79 -8.58 13.09 -3.10
C SER A 79 -7.66 14.27 -3.44
N ALA A 80 -6.52 14.04 -4.11
CA ALA A 80 -5.51 15.07 -4.36
C ALA A 80 -5.99 16.25 -5.24
N PRO A 81 -6.76 16.07 -6.32
CA PRO A 81 -7.28 17.19 -7.10
C PRO A 81 -8.35 17.97 -6.33
N LYS A 82 -8.38 19.30 -6.52
CA LYS A 82 -9.45 20.15 -5.96
C LYS A 82 -10.73 20.16 -6.80
N GLN A 83 -10.62 19.86 -8.10
CA GLN A 83 -11.75 19.87 -9.02
C GLN A 83 -12.41 18.50 -9.08
N SER A 84 -13.72 18.45 -8.83
CA SER A 84 -14.52 17.23 -8.85
C SER A 84 -14.36 16.44 -10.16
N LYS A 85 -14.49 17.10 -11.32
CA LYS A 85 -14.28 16.47 -12.65
C LYS A 85 -12.92 15.75 -12.79
N THR A 86 -11.86 16.26 -12.16
CA THR A 86 -10.56 15.60 -12.20
C THR A 86 -10.52 14.37 -11.28
N ARG A 87 -11.25 14.39 -10.17
CA ARG A 87 -11.42 13.22 -9.29
C ARG A 87 -12.20 12.12 -10.00
N GLU A 88 -13.32 12.46 -10.63
CA GLU A 88 -14.12 11.53 -11.44
C GLU A 88 -13.26 10.86 -12.51
N ALA A 89 -12.55 11.64 -13.31
CA ALA A 89 -11.69 11.11 -14.37
C ALA A 89 -10.59 10.16 -13.83
N ARG A 90 -10.02 10.44 -12.65
CA ARG A 90 -9.06 9.54 -12.00
C ARG A 90 -9.71 8.25 -11.54
N VAL A 91 -10.89 8.33 -10.93
CA VAL A 91 -11.66 7.16 -10.48
C VAL A 91 -11.96 6.26 -11.67
N GLU A 92 -12.56 6.80 -12.73
CA GLU A 92 -12.95 6.05 -13.92
C GLU A 92 -11.77 5.34 -14.57
N LYS A 93 -10.64 6.04 -14.72
CA LYS A 93 -9.41 5.49 -15.30
C LYS A 93 -8.87 4.31 -14.48
N CYS A 94 -9.03 4.34 -13.16
CA CYS A 94 -8.48 3.34 -12.25
C CYS A 94 -9.43 2.18 -11.96
N MET A 95 -10.73 2.25 -12.32
CA MET A 95 -11.70 1.19 -12.00
C MET A 95 -11.27 -0.19 -12.52
N GLN A 96 -10.80 -0.25 -13.77
CA GLN A 96 -10.35 -1.53 -14.35
C GLN A 96 -9.13 -2.12 -13.63
N GLN A 97 -8.21 -1.27 -13.14
CA GLN A 97 -7.09 -1.77 -12.34
C GLN A 97 -7.55 -2.35 -11.00
N ILE A 98 -8.47 -1.65 -10.32
CA ILE A 98 -9.04 -2.10 -9.05
C ILE A 98 -9.79 -3.43 -9.24
N LEU A 99 -10.61 -3.54 -10.29
CA LEU A 99 -11.31 -4.77 -10.65
C LEU A 99 -10.37 -5.95 -10.91
N ASN A 100 -9.18 -5.67 -11.44
CA ASN A 100 -8.12 -6.66 -11.65
C ASN A 100 -7.26 -6.92 -10.40
N GLY A 101 -7.61 -6.36 -9.23
CA GLY A 101 -6.86 -6.52 -7.98
C GLY A 101 -5.50 -5.82 -7.95
N LYS A 102 -5.26 -4.88 -8.89
CA LYS A 102 -4.00 -4.12 -8.99
C LYS A 102 -4.06 -2.86 -8.14
N GLY A 103 -2.90 -2.49 -7.60
CA GLY A 103 -2.66 -1.18 -6.99
C GLY A 103 -2.34 -0.11 -8.02
N LEU A 104 -2.35 1.15 -7.58
CA LEU A 104 -2.17 2.32 -8.45
C LEU A 104 -0.89 2.31 -9.29
N ASN A 105 0.18 1.67 -8.79
CA ASN A 105 1.51 1.64 -9.42
C ASN A 105 1.94 0.21 -9.84
N ASP A 106 1.01 -0.74 -9.92
CA ASP A 106 1.26 -2.11 -10.38
C ASP A 106 1.12 -2.28 -11.92
#